data_AF-A0A7J6UW94-F1
#
_entry.id   AF-A0A7J6UW94-F1
#
_cell.length_a   1.000
_cell.length_b   1.000
_cell.length_c   1.000
_cell.angle_alpha   90.00
_cell.angle_beta   90.00
_cell.angle_gamma   90.00
#
_symmetry.space_group_name_H-M   'P 1'
#
loop_
_entity.id
_entity.type
_entity.pdbx_description
1 polymer ?
#
loop_
_entity_poly.entity_id
_entity_poly.type
_entity_poly.pdbx_seq_one_letter_code
_entity_poly.pdbx_strand_id
1 'polypeptide(L)'
;MGETDGDRGVWSYVEGGMGAVSSAISKAAREAGAHIITNTEVAQLIVNKESGAAEGVLLADGSAVHSSIVLSNATPYRTFMELVPQTILPEQFTHAIRNSDYSSVAQLIVNKESGAAEGVLLADGSAVHSSIVLSNATPYRTFMELVPQTILPEQFTHAIRNSDYSSGTTKINLAVDKLPQFQCCEPTLGDAGPQHVGTIHIGSESMEEIDSAARDAWNGLPSRRPLIEMTIPSVLDTTISPPGKHVINLFIQYTPYKPSEGSWEDPLFREAFAQRCFSLIDKYAPGFSSSIIGYDMLTPPDLEREFGLTGGNIFHGAMGLDSLFLMRPVKGWSGYRTPLRGLYICGSGAHPGGGVMGAPGRNAAHVVLSDIKKTLK
;
A
#
# COMPACT_ATOMS: atom_id res chain seq x y z
N MET A 1 10.61 7.63 13.80
CA MET A 1 11.40 6.61 13.10
C MET A 1 11.35 5.36 13.95
N GLY A 2 11.19 4.18 13.35
CA GLY A 2 11.16 2.91 14.09
C GLY A 2 12.53 2.54 14.67
N GLU A 3 12.53 1.52 15.53
CA GLU A 3 13.72 0.86 16.07
C GLU A 3 13.70 -0.61 15.64
N THR A 4 14.87 -1.17 15.30
CA THR A 4 15.06 -2.61 15.14
C THR A 4 16.17 -3.04 16.08
N ASP A 5 15.93 -4.04 16.93
CA ASP A 5 16.87 -4.55 17.94
C ASP A 5 17.48 -3.47 18.85
N GLY A 6 16.72 -2.40 19.12
CA GLY A 6 17.13 -1.28 19.96
C GLY A 6 17.89 -0.16 19.21
N ASP A 7 18.19 -0.38 17.93
CA ASP A 7 18.87 0.61 17.08
C ASP A 7 17.86 1.45 16.29
N ARG A 8 18.07 2.77 16.29
CA ARG A 8 17.25 3.73 15.54
C ARG A 8 17.77 3.92 14.14
N GLY A 9 16.84 3.96 13.18
CA GLY A 9 17.15 4.36 11.80
C GLY A 9 17.92 3.32 11.01
N VAL A 10 17.95 2.07 11.48
CA VAL A 10 18.53 0.94 10.76
C VAL A 10 17.53 0.33 9.79
N TRP A 11 18.04 -0.23 8.70
CA TRP A 11 17.26 -1.02 7.76
C TRP A 11 17.46 -2.50 8.07
N SER A 12 16.40 -3.29 7.95
CA SER A 12 16.43 -4.70 8.36
C SER A 12 15.57 -5.53 7.42
N TYR A 13 15.98 -6.77 7.22
CA TYR A 13 15.18 -7.75 6.50
C TYR A 13 14.22 -8.44 7.45
N VAL A 14 13.02 -8.73 6.94
CA VAL A 14 12.04 -9.55 7.64
C VAL A 14 12.29 -11.00 7.27
N GLU A 15 12.74 -11.80 8.23
CA GLU A 15 12.84 -13.26 8.08
C GLU A 15 11.46 -13.86 7.77
N GLY A 16 11.37 -14.74 6.77
CA GLY A 16 10.09 -15.25 6.25
C GLY A 16 9.39 -14.28 5.28
N GLY A 17 10.07 -13.22 4.88
CA GLY A 17 9.57 -12.17 4.00
C GLY A 17 8.46 -11.32 4.64
N MET A 18 7.82 -10.47 3.82
CA MET A 18 6.80 -9.54 4.30
C MET A 18 5.57 -10.21 4.94
N GLY A 19 5.30 -11.48 4.63
CA GLY A 19 4.23 -12.25 5.27
C GLY A 19 4.45 -12.47 6.77
N ALA A 20 5.70 -12.53 7.22
CA ALA A 20 6.03 -12.67 8.64
C ALA A 20 5.68 -11.41 9.46
N VAL A 21 5.58 -10.22 8.84
CA VAL A 21 5.09 -9.02 9.52
C VAL A 21 3.65 -9.22 10.00
N SER A 22 2.78 -9.81 9.17
CA SER A 22 1.41 -10.15 9.54
C SER A 22 1.37 -11.15 10.71
N SER A 23 2.27 -12.15 10.68
CA SER A 23 2.42 -13.11 11.78
C SER A 23 2.90 -12.44 13.08
N ALA A 24 3.81 -11.47 12.99
CA ALA A 24 4.28 -10.71 14.14
C ALA A 24 3.17 -9.82 14.74
N ILE A 25 2.38 -9.15 13.89
CA ILE A 25 1.19 -8.38 14.33
C ILE A 25 0.21 -9.31 15.06
N SER A 26 -0.05 -10.50 14.50
CA SER A 26 -0.88 -11.53 15.12
C SER A 26 -0.35 -11.95 16.50
N LYS A 27 0.96 -12.18 16.63
CA LYS A 27 1.61 -12.51 17.90
C LYS A 27 1.49 -11.38 18.93
N ALA A 28 1.80 -10.14 18.54
CA ALA A 28 1.70 -8.99 19.42
C ALA A 28 0.27 -8.76 19.91
N ALA A 29 -0.73 -8.96 19.04
CA ALA A 29 -2.13 -8.93 19.44
C ALA A 29 -2.43 -10.00 20.50
N ARG A 30 -1.93 -11.23 20.34
CA ARG A 30 -2.09 -12.30 21.35
C ARG A 30 -1.45 -11.96 22.69
N GLU A 31 -0.25 -11.40 22.69
CA GLU A 31 0.44 -10.95 23.90
C GLU A 31 -0.30 -9.82 24.62
N ALA A 32 -0.97 -8.94 23.86
CA ALA A 32 -1.86 -7.91 24.39
C ALA A 32 -3.21 -8.45 24.89
N GLY A 33 -3.43 -9.76 24.87
CA GLY A 33 -4.65 -10.43 25.34
C GLY A 33 -5.70 -10.69 24.26
N ALA A 34 -5.39 -10.49 22.98
CA ALA A 34 -6.30 -10.88 21.91
C ALA A 34 -6.31 -12.40 21.72
N HIS A 35 -7.48 -12.98 21.52
CA HIS A 35 -7.61 -14.37 21.11
C HIS A 35 -7.73 -14.43 19.58
N ILE A 36 -6.80 -15.10 18.91
CA ILE A 36 -6.84 -15.30 17.45
C ILE A 36 -7.07 -16.78 17.18
N ILE A 37 -8.25 -17.09 16.67
CA ILE A 37 -8.68 -18.45 16.36
C ILE A 37 -8.70 -18.60 14.84
N THR A 38 -7.96 -19.56 14.31
CA THR A 38 -7.86 -19.85 12.87
C THR A 38 -8.63 -21.13 12.54
N ASN A 39 -8.85 -21.41 11.25
CA ASN A 39 -9.63 -22.57 10.77
C ASN A 39 -11.02 -22.68 11.43
N THR A 40 -11.55 -21.55 11.88
CA THR A 40 -12.79 -21.46 12.64
C THR A 40 -13.68 -20.51 11.88
N GLU A 41 -14.50 -21.09 11.00
CA GLU A 41 -15.39 -20.32 10.17
C GLU A 41 -16.53 -19.76 11.03
N VAL A 42 -16.76 -18.46 10.91
CA VAL A 42 -17.96 -17.83 11.44
C VAL A 42 -19.12 -18.24 10.53
N ALA A 43 -20.13 -18.89 11.10
CA ALA A 43 -21.32 -19.33 10.37
C ALA A 43 -22.42 -18.28 10.39
N GLN A 44 -22.55 -17.52 11.48
CA GLN A 44 -23.61 -16.52 11.61
C GLN A 44 -23.25 -15.41 12.60
N LEU A 45 -23.79 -14.21 12.44
CA LEU A 45 -23.84 -13.18 13.48
C LEU A 45 -25.00 -13.49 14.44
N ILE A 46 -24.72 -13.36 15.74
CA ILE A 46 -25.75 -13.36 16.77
C ILE A 46 -26.23 -11.91 16.91
N VAL A 47 -27.52 -11.70 16.67
CA VAL A 47 -28.12 -10.37 16.70
C VAL A 47 -29.40 -10.41 17.51
N ASN A 48 -29.56 -9.42 18.37
CA ASN A 48 -30.78 -9.20 19.12
C ASN A 48 -31.92 -8.86 18.15
N LYS A 49 -32.99 -9.64 18.13
CA LYS A 49 -34.09 -9.47 17.17
C LYS A 49 -34.93 -8.22 17.39
N GLU A 50 -34.96 -7.68 18.61
CA GLU A 50 -35.78 -6.52 18.96
C GLU A 50 -35.03 -5.21 18.74
N SER A 51 -33.74 -5.17 19.12
CA SER A 51 -32.91 -3.96 19.02
C SER A 51 -32.03 -3.91 17.77
N GLY A 52 -31.81 -5.03 17.09
CA GLY A 52 -30.86 -5.15 15.98
C GLY A 52 -29.39 -5.09 16.39
N ALA A 53 -29.09 -5.06 17.70
CA ALA A 53 -27.73 -5.00 18.21
C ALA A 53 -26.99 -6.34 18.02
N ALA A 54 -25.71 -6.29 17.62
CA ALA A 54 -24.85 -7.47 17.58
C ALA A 54 -24.52 -7.96 19.00
N GLU A 55 -24.67 -9.26 19.24
CA GLU A 55 -24.40 -9.92 20.53
C GLU A 55 -23.26 -10.96 20.43
N GLY A 56 -22.65 -11.11 19.26
CA GLY A 56 -21.54 -12.02 19.01
C GLY A 56 -21.62 -12.71 17.65
N VAL A 57 -20.96 -13.88 17.56
CA VAL A 57 -20.93 -14.74 16.37
C VAL A 57 -21.13 -16.21 16.73
N LEU A 58 -21.85 -16.94 15.89
CA LEU A 58 -21.97 -18.39 15.88
C LEU A 58 -20.93 -18.96 14.92
N LEU A 59 -20.23 -20.00 15.35
CA LEU A 59 -19.20 -20.69 14.58
C LEU A 59 -19.78 -21.91 13.87
N ALA A 60 -19.10 -22.38 12.81
CA ALA A 60 -19.56 -23.51 12.00
C ALA A 60 -19.69 -24.84 12.78
N ASP A 61 -19.01 -24.98 13.91
CA ASP A 61 -19.12 -26.13 14.82
C ASP A 61 -20.31 -26.03 15.80
N GLY A 62 -21.10 -24.95 15.72
CA GLY A 62 -22.26 -24.68 16.57
C GLY A 62 -21.92 -23.97 17.88
N SER A 63 -20.66 -23.69 18.18
CA SER A 63 -20.25 -22.90 19.34
C SER A 63 -20.45 -21.39 19.12
N ALA A 64 -20.55 -20.61 20.19
CA ALA A 64 -20.82 -19.18 20.13
C ALA A 64 -19.74 -18.35 20.86
N VAL A 65 -19.39 -17.20 20.27
CA VAL A 65 -18.51 -16.19 20.87
C VAL A 65 -19.31 -14.91 21.06
N HIS A 66 -19.56 -14.54 22.33
CA HIS A 66 -20.35 -13.36 22.66
C HIS A 66 -19.50 -12.08 22.75
N SER A 67 -19.99 -11.00 22.15
CA SER A 67 -19.39 -9.67 22.26
C SER A 67 -20.43 -8.57 22.05
N SER A 68 -20.20 -7.40 22.64
CA SER A 68 -21.04 -6.21 22.42
C SER A 68 -20.72 -5.46 21.12
N ILE A 69 -19.58 -5.78 20.49
CA ILE A 69 -19.10 -5.17 19.26
C ILE A 69 -18.54 -6.29 18.37
N VAL A 70 -18.96 -6.30 17.10
CA VAL A 70 -18.45 -7.19 16.07
C VAL A 70 -17.87 -6.33 14.94
N LEU A 71 -16.60 -6.54 14.60
CA LEU A 71 -15.93 -5.90 13.47
C LEU A 71 -15.71 -6.96 12.39
N SER A 72 -16.46 -6.88 11.29
CA SER A 72 -16.28 -7.82 10.17
C SER A 72 -15.22 -7.29 9.21
N ASN A 73 -14.16 -8.09 8.99
CA ASN A 73 -13.19 -7.87 7.92
C ASN A 73 -13.49 -8.77 6.70
N ALA A 74 -14.61 -9.50 6.70
CA ALA A 74 -15.09 -10.23 5.53
C ALA A 74 -15.74 -9.26 4.53
N THR A 75 -15.91 -9.69 3.28
CA THR A 75 -16.62 -8.86 2.29
C THR A 75 -18.04 -8.54 2.78
N PRO A 76 -18.64 -7.41 2.38
CA PRO A 76 -20.01 -7.11 2.78
C PRO A 76 -21.01 -8.17 2.28
N TYR A 77 -20.79 -8.79 1.12
CA TYR A 77 -21.59 -9.95 0.68
C TYR A 77 -21.58 -11.07 1.72
N ARG A 78 -20.38 -11.53 2.09
CA ARG A 78 -20.23 -12.62 3.05
C ARG A 78 -20.88 -12.22 4.37
N THR A 79 -20.59 -11.02 4.85
CA THR A 79 -21.11 -10.50 6.11
C THR A 79 -22.64 -10.43 6.12
N PHE A 80 -23.27 -9.78 5.14
CA PHE A 80 -24.68 -9.45 5.21
C PHE A 80 -25.61 -10.46 4.51
N MET A 81 -25.13 -11.19 3.51
CA MET A 81 -25.94 -12.22 2.83
C MET A 81 -25.81 -13.60 3.48
N GLU A 82 -24.65 -13.88 4.08
CA GLU A 82 -24.36 -15.22 4.58
C GLU A 82 -24.26 -15.27 6.10
N LEU A 83 -23.60 -14.28 6.74
CA LEU A 83 -23.41 -14.30 8.19
C LEU A 83 -24.58 -13.64 8.93
N VAL A 84 -25.15 -12.54 8.45
CA VAL A 84 -26.28 -11.91 9.15
C VAL A 84 -27.58 -12.69 8.87
N PRO A 85 -28.36 -13.06 9.91
CA PRO A 85 -29.68 -13.65 9.72
C PRO A 85 -30.56 -12.79 8.79
N GLN A 86 -31.09 -13.38 7.71
CA GLN A 86 -31.82 -12.61 6.70
C GLN A 86 -33.13 -11.99 7.22
N THR A 87 -33.65 -12.45 8.36
CA THR A 87 -34.91 -11.98 8.96
C THR A 87 -34.83 -10.58 9.57
N ILE A 88 -33.64 -10.03 9.75
CA ILE A 88 -33.39 -8.75 10.45
C ILE A 88 -32.86 -7.66 9.53
N LEU A 89 -32.52 -7.99 8.28
CA LEU A 89 -32.07 -7.01 7.30
C LEU A 89 -33.25 -6.53 6.46
N PRO A 90 -33.38 -5.20 6.22
CA PRO A 90 -34.37 -4.68 5.28
C PRO A 90 -34.20 -5.28 3.88
N GLU A 91 -35.30 -5.59 3.21
CA GLU A 91 -35.29 -6.22 1.88
C GLU A 91 -34.49 -5.38 0.86
N GLN A 92 -34.66 -4.06 0.89
CA GLN A 92 -33.91 -3.11 0.05
C GLN A 92 -32.39 -3.20 0.29
N PHE A 93 -31.96 -3.42 1.53
CA PHE A 93 -30.55 -3.56 1.88
C PHE A 93 -29.99 -4.88 1.35
N THR A 94 -30.69 -6.00 1.58
CA THR A 94 -30.26 -7.32 1.07
C THR A 94 -30.20 -7.38 -0.46
N HIS A 95 -31.11 -6.69 -1.14
CA HIS A 95 -31.11 -6.59 -2.60
C HIS A 95 -29.91 -5.79 -3.12
N ALA A 96 -29.53 -4.70 -2.45
CA ALA A 96 -28.35 -3.93 -2.79
C ALA A 96 -27.09 -4.81 -2.68
N ILE A 97 -26.87 -5.41 -1.51
CA ILE A 97 -25.71 -6.28 -1.23
C ILE A 97 -25.64 -7.49 -2.20
N ARG A 98 -26.76 -8.11 -2.56
CA ARG A 98 -26.73 -9.29 -3.45
C ARG A 98 -26.20 -8.97 -4.85
N ASN A 99 -26.48 -7.77 -5.34
CA ASN A 99 -26.15 -7.37 -6.71
C ASN A 99 -24.87 -6.51 -6.77
N SER A 100 -24.08 -6.56 -5.70
CA SER A 100 -22.92 -5.72 -5.49
C SER A 100 -21.61 -6.25 -6.09
N ASP A 101 -20.81 -5.35 -6.65
CA ASP A 101 -19.42 -5.46 -7.05
C ASP A 101 -18.54 -4.81 -5.97
N TYR A 102 -18.00 -5.67 -5.12
CA TYR A 102 -17.19 -5.31 -3.96
C TYR A 102 -15.74 -4.96 -4.29
N SER A 103 -15.37 -4.96 -5.57
CA SER A 103 -13.99 -4.74 -5.99
C SER A 103 -13.52 -3.29 -5.83
N SER A 104 -14.45 -2.32 -5.68
CA SER A 104 -14.09 -0.91 -5.54
C SER A 104 -15.14 -0.05 -4.82
N VAL A 105 -14.67 0.99 -4.11
CA VAL A 105 -15.51 2.06 -3.54
C VAL A 105 -15.77 3.08 -4.64
N ALA A 106 -17.04 3.40 -4.93
CA ALA A 106 -17.40 4.44 -5.88
C ALA A 106 -17.36 5.85 -5.27
N GLN A 107 -17.87 6.00 -4.05
CA GLN A 107 -18.05 7.34 -3.46
C GLN A 107 -18.08 7.31 -1.94
N LEU A 108 -17.79 8.43 -1.29
CA LEU A 108 -18.11 8.71 0.11
C LEU A 108 -19.54 9.24 0.22
N ILE A 109 -20.29 8.69 1.18
CA ILE A 109 -21.61 9.19 1.54
C ILE A 109 -21.39 10.31 2.55
N VAL A 110 -21.82 11.52 2.21
CA VAL A 110 -21.57 12.72 3.01
C VAL A 110 -22.85 13.51 3.19
N ASN A 111 -23.13 13.87 4.43
CA ASN A 111 -24.19 14.79 4.78
C ASN A 111 -23.84 16.20 4.30
N LYS A 112 -24.59 16.73 3.32
CA LYS A 112 -24.29 18.05 2.73
C LYS A 112 -24.49 19.22 3.70
N GLU A 113 -25.35 19.08 4.70
CA GLU A 113 -25.64 20.14 5.67
C GLU A 113 -24.62 20.17 6.80
N SER A 114 -24.29 19.00 7.36
CA SER A 114 -23.36 18.89 8.50
C SER A 114 -21.91 18.64 8.11
N GLY A 115 -21.63 18.36 6.83
CA GLY A 115 -20.30 18.00 6.33
C GLY A 115 -19.75 16.70 6.93
N ALA A 116 -20.61 15.81 7.45
CA ALA A 116 -20.19 14.57 8.07
C ALA A 116 -20.17 13.41 7.10
N ALA A 117 -19.15 12.56 7.19
CA ALA A 117 -19.13 11.26 6.54
C ALA A 117 -20.17 10.35 7.22
N GLU A 118 -20.98 9.70 6.40
CA GLU A 118 -22.04 8.77 6.82
C GLU A 118 -21.80 7.35 6.29
N GLY A 119 -20.70 7.14 5.55
CA GLY A 119 -20.36 5.85 4.98
C GLY A 119 -19.67 5.96 3.62
N VAL A 120 -19.73 4.86 2.87
CA VAL A 120 -19.24 4.76 1.50
C VAL A 120 -20.25 4.05 0.61
N LEU A 121 -20.32 4.47 -0.64
CA LEU A 121 -21.02 3.83 -1.74
C LEU A 121 -20.03 2.95 -2.50
N LEU A 122 -20.37 1.68 -2.72
CA LEU A 122 -19.56 0.75 -3.50
C LEU A 122 -19.85 0.90 -5.00
N ALA A 123 -19.00 0.33 -5.86
CA ALA A 123 -19.08 0.49 -7.31
C ALA A 123 -20.41 0.03 -7.92
N ASP A 124 -21.08 -0.91 -7.27
CA ASP A 124 -22.40 -1.40 -7.62
C ASP A 124 -23.59 -0.56 -7.13
N GLY A 125 -23.35 0.49 -6.35
CA GLY A 125 -24.38 1.36 -5.81
C GLY A 125 -24.93 0.96 -4.43
N SER A 126 -24.41 -0.08 -3.78
CA SER A 126 -24.71 -0.39 -2.37
C SER A 126 -23.99 0.56 -1.42
N ALA A 127 -24.61 0.78 -0.25
CA ALA A 127 -24.10 1.69 0.76
C ALA A 127 -23.64 0.95 2.03
N VAL A 128 -22.44 1.27 2.49
CA VAL A 128 -21.90 0.86 3.79
C VAL A 128 -21.87 2.07 4.71
N HIS A 129 -22.77 2.10 5.69
CA HIS A 129 -22.91 3.24 6.60
C HIS A 129 -21.96 3.17 7.79
N SER A 130 -21.32 4.31 8.10
CA SER A 130 -20.48 4.48 9.28
C SER A 130 -20.33 5.96 9.60
N SER A 131 -20.34 6.32 10.89
CA SER A 131 -20.01 7.68 11.33
C SER A 131 -18.51 7.99 11.28
N ILE A 132 -17.67 6.97 11.04
CA ILE A 132 -16.22 7.06 11.00
C ILE A 132 -15.69 6.29 9.78
N VAL A 133 -14.97 6.98 8.92
CA VAL A 133 -14.31 6.43 7.74
C VAL A 133 -12.82 6.78 7.79
N LEU A 134 -11.96 5.77 7.77
CA LEU A 134 -10.52 5.95 7.60
C LEU A 134 -10.16 5.61 6.16
N SER A 135 -9.73 6.61 5.38
CA SER A 135 -9.25 6.40 4.02
C SER A 135 -7.75 6.12 4.04
N ASN A 136 -7.39 4.93 3.54
CA ASN A 136 -6.01 4.56 3.24
C ASN A 136 -5.63 4.88 1.78
N ALA A 137 -6.58 5.35 0.95
CA ALA A 137 -6.28 5.73 -0.42
C ALA A 137 -5.39 6.99 -0.47
N THR A 138 -4.89 7.34 -1.65
CA THR A 138 -4.17 8.61 -1.81
C THR A 138 -5.10 9.79 -1.48
N PRO A 139 -4.54 10.95 -1.05
CA PRO A 139 -5.35 12.16 -0.85
C PRO A 139 -6.11 12.55 -2.13
N TYR A 140 -5.50 12.40 -3.31
CA TYR A 140 -6.17 12.64 -4.58
C TYR A 140 -7.38 11.74 -4.77
N ARG A 141 -7.21 10.41 -4.72
CA ARG A 141 -8.33 9.45 -4.86
C ARG A 141 -9.43 9.75 -3.84
N THR A 142 -9.05 9.99 -2.58
CA THR A 142 -10.02 10.28 -1.52
C THR A 142 -10.83 11.54 -1.81
N PHE A 143 -10.20 12.69 -2.05
CA PHE A 143 -10.90 13.97 -2.06
C PHE A 143 -11.36 14.44 -3.44
N MET A 144 -10.75 13.95 -4.52
CA MET A 144 -11.08 14.35 -5.89
C MET A 144 -12.05 13.40 -6.57
N GLU A 145 -12.01 12.11 -6.20
CA GLU A 145 -12.79 11.06 -6.85
C GLU A 145 -13.85 10.47 -5.92
N LEU A 146 -13.49 10.12 -4.69
CA LEU A 146 -14.44 9.50 -3.76
C LEU A 146 -15.33 10.53 -3.06
N VAL A 147 -14.83 11.71 -2.68
CA VAL A 147 -15.67 12.74 -2.04
C VAL A 147 -16.49 13.51 -3.10
N PRO A 148 -17.81 13.72 -2.87
CA PRO A 148 -18.60 14.60 -3.73
C PRO A 148 -18.02 16.03 -3.78
N GLN A 149 -17.71 16.53 -4.98
CA GLN A 149 -16.88 17.73 -5.18
C GLN A 149 -17.46 19.05 -4.63
N THR A 150 -18.77 19.12 -4.36
CA THR A 150 -19.45 20.35 -3.91
C THR A 150 -19.34 20.61 -2.42
N ILE A 151 -18.75 19.70 -1.63
CA ILE A 151 -18.80 19.75 -0.16
C ILE A 151 -17.49 20.26 0.44
N LEU A 152 -16.38 20.15 -0.30
CA LEU A 152 -15.06 20.52 0.21
C LEU A 152 -14.74 22.01 -0.05
N PRO A 153 -13.99 22.67 0.87
CA PRO A 153 -13.52 24.03 0.65
C PRO A 153 -12.66 24.14 -0.62
N GLU A 154 -12.85 25.19 -1.41
CA GLU A 154 -12.14 25.39 -2.68
C GLU A 154 -10.61 25.42 -2.50
N GLN A 155 -10.11 26.09 -1.46
CA GLN A 155 -8.67 26.14 -1.18
C GLN A 155 -8.10 24.74 -0.88
N PHE A 156 -8.87 23.88 -0.22
CA PHE A 156 -8.47 22.52 0.10
C PHE A 156 -8.42 21.64 -1.16
N THR A 157 -9.47 21.69 -1.98
CA THR A 157 -9.51 20.91 -3.24
C THR A 157 -8.45 21.38 -4.23
N HIS A 158 -8.21 22.70 -4.31
CA HIS A 158 -7.13 23.25 -5.13
C HIS A 158 -5.76 22.73 -4.69
N ALA A 159 -5.48 22.73 -3.38
CA ALA A 159 -4.22 22.23 -2.84
C ALA A 159 -4.03 20.72 -3.10
N ILE A 160 -5.06 19.91 -2.88
CA ILE A 160 -5.00 18.46 -3.15
C ILE A 160 -4.80 18.18 -4.63
N ARG A 161 -5.52 18.88 -5.52
CA ARG A 161 -5.44 18.66 -6.98
C ARG A 161 -4.06 18.99 -7.53
N ASN A 162 -3.42 20.04 -7.02
CA ASN A 162 -2.13 20.54 -7.51
C ASN A 162 -0.92 20.01 -6.72
N SER A 163 -1.15 19.09 -5.77
CA SER A 163 -0.06 18.39 -5.12
C SER A 163 0.68 17.51 -6.12
N ASP A 164 1.99 17.36 -5.96
CA ASP A 164 2.79 16.51 -6.82
C ASP A 164 2.60 15.04 -6.44
N TYR A 165 1.91 14.28 -7.30
CA TYR A 165 1.77 12.81 -7.17
C TYR A 165 2.69 12.05 -8.13
N SER A 166 3.57 12.74 -8.85
CA SER A 166 4.45 12.08 -9.80
C SER A 166 5.32 11.04 -9.10
N SER A 167 5.42 9.87 -9.72
CA SER A 167 6.38 8.83 -9.36
C SER A 167 7.43 8.73 -10.44
N GLY A 168 8.65 8.50 -9.99
CA GLY A 168 9.79 8.22 -10.83
C GLY A 168 10.23 6.77 -10.74
N THR A 169 9.39 5.83 -10.28
CA THR A 169 9.87 4.50 -9.88
C THR A 169 9.25 3.36 -10.69
N THR A 170 10.12 2.48 -11.20
CA THR A 170 9.74 1.20 -11.80
C THR A 170 10.30 0.08 -10.95
N LYS A 171 9.50 -0.96 -10.69
CA LYS A 171 9.94 -2.16 -9.98
C LYS A 171 10.08 -3.32 -10.97
N ILE A 172 11.21 -4.03 -10.92
CA ILE A 172 11.41 -5.27 -11.69
C ILE A 172 11.74 -6.40 -10.72
N ASN A 173 10.90 -7.44 -10.69
CA ASN A 173 11.12 -8.66 -9.90
C ASN A 173 11.74 -9.72 -10.83
N LEU A 174 12.82 -10.36 -10.40
CA LEU A 174 13.59 -11.29 -11.22
C LEU A 174 13.74 -12.64 -10.51
N ALA A 175 13.63 -13.71 -11.29
CA ALA A 175 14.14 -15.03 -10.92
C ALA A 175 15.44 -15.29 -11.70
N VAL A 176 16.51 -15.65 -11.00
CA VAL A 176 17.82 -15.94 -11.59
C VAL A 176 18.34 -17.32 -11.18
N ASP A 177 19.16 -17.92 -12.04
CA ASP A 177 19.74 -19.25 -11.81
C ASP A 177 21.08 -19.26 -11.06
N LYS A 178 21.65 -18.09 -10.78
CA LYS A 178 22.88 -17.89 -9.99
C LYS A 178 22.94 -16.45 -9.47
N LEU A 179 23.73 -16.22 -8.44
CA LEU A 179 23.99 -14.87 -7.93
C LEU A 179 24.84 -14.03 -8.90
N PRO A 180 24.59 -12.71 -9.01
CA PRO A 180 25.46 -11.81 -9.76
C PRO A 180 26.85 -11.74 -9.13
N GLN A 181 27.90 -11.96 -9.92
CA GLN A 181 29.28 -11.88 -9.44
C GLN A 181 29.88 -10.51 -9.80
N PHE A 182 29.94 -9.62 -8.82
CA PHE A 182 30.42 -8.24 -9.01
C PHE A 182 31.94 -8.18 -9.15
N GLN A 183 32.44 -7.54 -10.19
CA GLN A 183 33.87 -7.43 -10.51
C GLN A 183 34.71 -6.74 -9.43
N CYS A 184 34.10 -5.86 -8.63
CA CYS A 184 34.77 -5.15 -7.55
C CYS A 184 34.91 -5.98 -6.26
N CYS A 185 34.34 -7.17 -6.20
CA CYS A 185 34.37 -8.05 -5.05
C CYS A 185 35.25 -9.28 -5.32
N GLU A 186 35.82 -9.84 -4.25
CA GLU A 186 36.47 -11.14 -4.28
C GLU A 186 35.47 -12.19 -4.82
N PRO A 187 35.86 -13.04 -5.79
CA PRO A 187 34.96 -14.06 -6.33
C PRO A 187 34.48 -14.99 -5.22
N THR A 188 33.17 -15.10 -5.03
CA THR A 188 32.62 -16.13 -4.14
C THR A 188 32.37 -17.40 -4.95
N LEU A 189 32.93 -18.52 -4.48
CA LEU A 189 32.80 -19.83 -5.12
C LEU A 189 31.37 -20.37 -4.93
N GLY A 190 30.39 -19.79 -5.62
CA GLY A 190 28.99 -20.21 -5.61
C GLY A 190 28.17 -19.77 -4.41
N ASP A 191 28.82 -19.42 -3.29
CA ASP A 191 28.15 -18.96 -2.08
C ASP A 191 27.88 -17.45 -2.07
N ALA A 192 26.90 -17.03 -1.29
CA ALA A 192 26.60 -15.62 -1.09
C ALA A 192 27.66 -14.94 -0.20
N GLY A 193 28.34 -13.93 -0.74
CA GLY A 193 29.19 -13.01 0.06
C GLY A 193 28.44 -11.80 0.64
N PRO A 194 29.14 -10.97 1.45
CA PRO A 194 28.59 -9.77 2.08
C PRO A 194 27.95 -8.76 1.10
N GLN A 195 28.41 -8.73 -0.14
CA GLN A 195 27.86 -7.88 -1.20
C GLN A 195 26.41 -8.23 -1.57
N HIS A 196 25.93 -9.44 -1.25
CA HIS A 196 24.58 -9.89 -1.60
C HIS A 196 23.54 -9.73 -0.48
N VAL A 197 23.96 -9.33 0.72
CA VAL A 197 23.05 -9.22 1.88
C VAL A 197 22.53 -7.80 2.13
N GLY A 198 23.05 -6.81 1.39
CA GLY A 198 22.68 -5.40 1.53
C GLY A 198 21.86 -4.86 0.35
N THR A 199 21.70 -3.53 0.32
CA THR A 199 21.23 -2.81 -0.86
C THR A 199 22.41 -2.53 -1.78
N ILE A 200 22.26 -2.88 -3.06
CA ILE A 200 23.28 -2.72 -4.09
C ILE A 200 22.84 -1.57 -5.00
N HIS A 201 23.63 -0.52 -5.09
CA HIS A 201 23.30 0.67 -5.87
C HIS A 201 24.16 0.74 -7.13
N ILE A 202 23.52 0.84 -8.29
CA ILE A 202 24.18 0.87 -9.61
C ILE A 202 23.68 2.09 -10.38
N GLY A 203 24.57 2.83 -11.04
CA GLY A 203 24.22 4.05 -11.76
C GLY A 203 24.10 5.29 -10.86
N SER A 204 24.69 5.23 -9.66
CA SER A 204 24.75 6.31 -8.67
C SER A 204 26.19 6.55 -8.17
N GLU A 205 27.18 6.24 -9.01
CA GLU A 205 28.60 6.35 -8.63
C GLU A 205 29.06 7.81 -8.44
N SER A 206 28.35 8.75 -9.07
CA SER A 206 28.60 10.19 -8.97
C SER A 206 27.31 11.00 -8.89
N MET A 207 27.40 12.21 -8.33
CA MET A 207 26.26 13.15 -8.30
C MET A 207 25.86 13.58 -9.72
N GLU A 208 26.82 13.65 -10.64
CA GLU A 208 26.60 13.99 -12.04
C GLU A 208 25.72 12.95 -12.75
N GLU A 209 25.88 11.65 -12.43
CA GLU A 209 25.02 10.59 -12.97
C GLU A 209 23.61 10.66 -12.41
N ILE A 210 23.47 10.90 -11.10
CA ILE A 210 22.17 11.08 -10.44
C ILE A 210 21.44 12.29 -11.05
N ASP A 211 22.14 13.42 -11.20
CA ASP A 211 21.62 14.63 -11.82
C ASP A 211 21.25 14.40 -13.29
N SER A 212 22.08 13.67 -14.05
CA SER A 212 21.75 13.31 -15.43
C SER A 212 20.49 12.44 -15.52
N ALA A 213 20.33 11.46 -14.63
CA ALA A 213 19.14 10.62 -14.59
C ALA A 213 17.89 11.41 -14.21
N ALA A 214 18.00 12.32 -13.23
CA ALA A 214 16.92 13.23 -12.86
C ALA A 214 16.53 14.15 -14.02
N ARG A 215 17.51 14.72 -14.74
CA ARG A 215 17.28 15.54 -15.94
C ARG A 215 16.60 14.77 -17.06
N ASP A 216 16.95 13.51 -17.29
CA ASP A 216 16.25 12.67 -18.26
C ASP A 216 14.75 12.56 -17.90
N ALA A 217 14.44 12.22 -16.64
CA ALA A 217 13.06 12.11 -16.17
C ALA A 217 12.29 13.43 -16.23
N TRP A 218 12.93 14.56 -15.89
CA TRP A 218 12.31 15.89 -16.03
C TRP A 218 11.97 16.23 -17.48
N ASN A 219 12.71 15.68 -18.45
CA ASN A 219 12.41 15.80 -19.88
C ASN A 219 11.46 14.71 -20.40
N GLY A 220 10.85 13.94 -19.49
CA GLY A 220 9.90 12.88 -19.81
C GLY A 220 10.56 11.60 -20.33
N LEU A 221 11.87 11.44 -20.23
CA LEU A 221 12.57 10.23 -20.67
C LEU A 221 12.87 9.32 -19.48
N PRO A 222 12.61 8.00 -19.56
CA PRO A 222 13.23 7.07 -18.62
C PRO A 222 14.75 7.21 -18.70
N SER A 223 15.42 7.27 -17.54
CA SER A 223 16.86 7.53 -17.48
C SER A 223 17.66 6.66 -18.47
N ARG A 224 18.53 7.31 -19.26
CA ARG A 224 19.38 6.61 -20.24
C ARG A 224 20.40 5.70 -19.57
N ARG A 225 20.80 6.04 -18.34
CA ARG A 225 21.63 5.24 -17.43
C ARG A 225 20.84 5.06 -16.13
N PRO A 226 20.01 4.00 -16.04
CA PRO A 226 19.09 3.82 -14.93
C PRO A 226 19.81 3.83 -13.57
N LEU A 227 19.21 4.49 -12.59
CA LEU A 227 19.65 4.40 -11.20
C LEU A 227 18.90 3.24 -10.55
N ILE A 228 19.62 2.17 -10.24
CA ILE A 228 19.07 0.88 -9.81
C ILE A 228 19.47 0.64 -8.36
N GLU A 229 18.47 0.49 -7.50
CA GLU A 229 18.60 -0.14 -6.19
C GLU A 229 18.22 -1.62 -6.32
N MET A 230 19.17 -2.51 -6.06
CA MET A 230 19.03 -3.95 -6.16
C MET A 230 19.08 -4.58 -4.77
N THR A 231 18.20 -5.56 -4.52
CA THR A 231 18.24 -6.41 -3.32
C THR A 231 18.06 -7.88 -3.69
N ILE A 232 18.68 -8.76 -2.92
CA ILE A 232 18.63 -10.22 -3.13
C ILE A 232 18.07 -10.90 -1.87
N PRO A 233 16.76 -10.75 -1.57
CA PRO A 233 16.19 -11.25 -0.32
C PRO A 233 16.38 -12.77 -0.13
N SER A 234 16.43 -13.53 -1.23
CA SER A 234 16.63 -14.99 -1.20
C SER A 234 17.97 -15.46 -0.62
N VAL A 235 18.96 -14.56 -0.51
CA VAL A 235 20.23 -14.86 0.18
C VAL A 235 20.04 -14.90 1.70
N LEU A 236 19.14 -14.06 2.22
CA LEU A 236 18.84 -13.98 3.64
C LEU A 236 17.72 -14.93 4.05
N ASP A 237 16.80 -15.19 3.13
CA ASP A 237 15.67 -16.09 3.35
C ASP A 237 15.61 -17.13 2.23
N THR A 238 16.09 -18.34 2.51
CA THR A 238 16.09 -19.43 1.53
C THR A 238 14.70 -20.03 1.29
N THR A 239 13.66 -19.62 2.04
CA THR A 239 12.29 -20.15 1.89
C THR A 239 11.53 -19.57 0.69
N ILE A 240 12.00 -18.44 0.14
CA ILE A 240 11.34 -17.73 -0.96
C ILE A 240 11.87 -18.11 -2.35
N SER A 241 12.84 -19.03 -2.45
CA SER A 241 13.35 -19.54 -3.73
C SER A 241 13.78 -21.02 -3.66
N PRO A 242 13.74 -21.75 -4.78
CA PRO A 242 14.30 -23.11 -4.84
C PRO A 242 15.82 -23.13 -4.62
N PRO A 243 16.42 -24.27 -4.20
CA PRO A 243 17.86 -24.40 -4.04
C PRO A 243 18.63 -24.02 -5.32
N GLY A 244 19.66 -23.18 -5.16
CA GLY A 244 20.48 -22.67 -6.26
C GLY A 244 19.78 -21.66 -7.18
N LYS A 245 18.57 -21.20 -6.84
CA LYS A 245 17.84 -20.13 -7.54
C LYS A 245 17.69 -18.95 -6.60
N HIS A 246 17.63 -17.75 -7.17
CA HIS A 246 17.52 -16.52 -6.39
C HIS A 246 16.44 -15.60 -6.93
N VAL A 247 15.82 -14.86 -6.00
CA VAL A 247 14.93 -13.74 -6.28
C VAL A 247 15.72 -12.45 -6.11
N ILE A 248 15.66 -11.59 -7.13
CA ILE A 248 16.27 -10.27 -7.13
C ILE A 248 15.16 -9.23 -7.36
N ASN A 249 15.14 -8.18 -6.54
CA ASN A 249 14.24 -7.05 -6.74
C ASN A 249 15.07 -5.84 -7.18
N LEU A 250 14.66 -5.21 -8.27
CA LEU A 250 15.19 -3.94 -8.72
C LEU A 250 14.15 -2.85 -8.49
N PHE A 251 14.56 -1.79 -7.81
CA PHE A 251 13.85 -0.51 -7.72
C PHE A 251 14.63 0.50 -8.57
N ILE A 252 14.04 0.92 -9.68
CA ILE A 252 14.66 1.83 -10.63
C ILE A 252 14.06 3.21 -10.48
N GLN A 253 14.91 4.21 -10.26
CA GLN A 253 14.49 5.61 -10.14
C GLN A 253 14.55 6.35 -11.48
N TYR A 254 13.89 7.50 -11.53
CA TYR A 254 13.80 8.40 -12.69
C TYR A 254 13.15 7.75 -13.93
N THR A 255 12.04 7.04 -13.71
CA THR A 255 11.14 6.53 -14.75
C THR A 255 9.82 7.30 -14.74
N PRO A 256 9.57 8.21 -15.68
CA PRO A 256 8.38 9.07 -15.66
C PRO A 256 7.11 8.25 -15.90
N TYR A 257 6.00 8.68 -15.27
CA TYR A 257 4.69 8.05 -15.42
C TYR A 257 4.24 7.96 -16.88
N LYS A 258 4.45 9.04 -17.64
CA LYS A 258 4.18 9.09 -19.08
C LYS A 258 5.48 9.47 -19.80
N PRO A 259 6.14 8.51 -20.47
CA PRO A 259 7.29 8.80 -21.30
C PRO A 259 6.93 9.80 -22.41
N SER A 260 7.84 10.73 -22.72
CA SER A 260 7.70 11.65 -23.86
C SER A 260 7.96 10.95 -25.20
N GLU A 261 8.75 9.88 -25.18
CA GLU A 261 9.05 9.00 -26.30
C GLU A 261 8.63 7.57 -25.94
N GLY A 262 7.69 6.98 -26.68
CA GLY A 262 7.17 5.63 -26.43
C GLY A 262 6.03 5.57 -25.39
N SER A 263 5.72 4.36 -24.93
CA SER A 263 4.64 4.11 -23.96
C SER A 263 4.93 2.89 -23.10
N TRP A 264 4.58 2.94 -21.82
CA TRP A 264 4.63 1.77 -20.93
C TRP A 264 3.61 0.69 -21.27
N GLU A 265 2.64 0.98 -22.14
CA GLU A 265 1.71 -0.01 -22.69
C GLU A 265 2.31 -0.82 -23.84
N ASP A 266 3.39 -0.32 -24.46
CA ASP A 266 4.08 -1.02 -25.55
C ASP A 266 5.05 -2.08 -24.97
N PRO A 267 4.83 -3.39 -25.24
CA PRO A 267 5.71 -4.45 -24.75
C PRO A 267 7.16 -4.29 -25.19
N LEU A 268 7.42 -3.78 -26.41
CA LEU A 268 8.78 -3.60 -26.91
C LEU A 268 9.51 -2.47 -26.18
N PHE A 269 8.80 -1.38 -25.87
CA PHE A 269 9.34 -0.29 -25.07
C PHE A 269 9.71 -0.77 -23.65
N ARG A 270 8.82 -1.55 -23.04
CA ARG A 270 9.02 -2.18 -21.73
C ARG A 270 10.25 -3.09 -21.72
N GLU A 271 10.34 -3.98 -22.70
CA GLU A 271 11.46 -4.90 -22.86
C GLU A 271 12.78 -4.14 -23.08
N ALA A 272 12.79 -3.14 -23.96
CA ALA A 272 13.97 -2.32 -24.21
C ALA A 272 14.47 -1.60 -22.94
N PHE A 273 13.56 -1.14 -22.09
CA PHE A 273 13.92 -0.54 -20.80
C PHE A 273 14.48 -1.57 -19.81
N ALA A 274 13.86 -2.75 -19.68
CA ALA A 274 14.37 -3.83 -18.84
C ALA A 274 15.77 -4.28 -19.29
N GLN A 275 15.97 -4.47 -20.60
CA GLN A 275 17.27 -4.83 -21.17
C GLN A 275 18.34 -3.77 -20.94
N ARG A 276 17.98 -2.49 -20.94
CA ARG A 276 18.90 -1.40 -20.56
C ARG A 276 19.36 -1.54 -19.11
N CYS A 277 18.47 -1.88 -18.20
CA CYS A 277 18.80 -2.12 -16.79
C CYS A 277 19.72 -3.35 -16.65
N PHE A 278 19.39 -4.46 -17.31
CA PHE A 278 20.19 -5.69 -17.26
C PHE A 278 21.58 -5.51 -17.88
N SER A 279 21.65 -4.82 -19.02
CA SER A 279 22.91 -4.48 -19.68
C SER A 279 23.79 -3.57 -18.81
N LEU A 280 23.18 -2.68 -18.02
CA LEU A 280 23.92 -1.87 -17.06
C LEU A 280 24.48 -2.74 -15.93
N ILE A 281 23.68 -3.65 -15.37
CA ILE A 281 24.13 -4.60 -14.33
C ILE A 281 25.25 -5.50 -14.87
N ASP A 282 25.17 -5.99 -16.10
CA ASP A 282 26.21 -6.81 -16.73
C ASP A 282 27.58 -6.13 -16.79
N LYS A 283 27.64 -4.78 -16.84
CA LYS A 283 28.91 -4.05 -16.77
C LYS A 283 29.62 -4.23 -15.43
N TYR A 284 28.88 -4.48 -14.35
CA TYR A 284 29.40 -4.68 -13.00
C TYR A 284 29.43 -6.16 -12.61
N ALA A 285 28.49 -6.95 -13.11
CA ALA A 285 28.37 -8.37 -12.87
C ALA A 285 28.17 -9.14 -14.20
N PRO A 286 29.26 -9.38 -14.96
CA PRO A 286 29.16 -10.00 -16.28
C PRO A 286 28.45 -11.35 -16.28
N GLY A 287 27.51 -11.52 -17.20
CA GLY A 287 26.71 -12.74 -17.31
C GLY A 287 25.54 -12.80 -16.33
N PHE A 288 25.13 -11.65 -15.81
CA PHE A 288 23.90 -11.49 -15.05
C PHE A 288 22.68 -11.66 -15.96
N SER A 289 22.63 -11.00 -17.11
CA SER A 289 21.47 -11.08 -18.01
C SER A 289 21.18 -12.50 -18.48
N SER A 290 22.22 -13.31 -18.70
CA SER A 290 22.09 -14.72 -19.08
C SER A 290 21.63 -15.63 -17.95
N SER A 291 21.67 -15.18 -16.69
CA SER A 291 21.14 -15.92 -15.54
C SER A 291 19.63 -15.78 -15.35
N ILE A 292 19.01 -14.81 -16.02
CA ILE A 292 17.60 -14.47 -15.83
C ILE A 292 16.73 -15.59 -16.40
N ILE A 293 15.93 -16.20 -15.52
CA ILE A 293 14.94 -17.23 -15.88
C ILE A 293 13.64 -16.55 -16.33
N GLY A 294 13.28 -15.46 -15.67
CA GLY A 294 12.10 -14.67 -15.96
C GLY A 294 12.04 -13.41 -15.10
N TYR A 295 11.23 -12.45 -15.53
CA TYR A 295 11.01 -11.22 -14.77
C TYR A 295 9.57 -10.74 -14.90
N ASP A 296 9.15 -9.98 -13.90
CA ASP A 296 7.93 -9.20 -13.89
C ASP A 296 8.30 -7.72 -13.70
N MET A 297 7.58 -6.81 -14.35
CA MET A 297 7.85 -5.38 -14.28
C MET A 297 6.59 -4.60 -13.98
N LEU A 298 6.67 -3.71 -12.99
CA LEU A 298 5.62 -2.80 -12.57
C LEU A 298 6.09 -1.36 -12.78
N THR A 299 5.63 -0.73 -13.85
CA THR A 299 5.92 0.68 -14.19
C THR A 299 4.97 1.61 -13.42
N PRO A 300 5.18 2.95 -13.38
CA PRO A 300 4.32 3.82 -12.61
C PRO A 300 2.80 3.72 -12.95
N PRO A 301 2.37 3.62 -14.23
CA PRO A 301 0.97 3.34 -14.55
C PRO A 301 0.47 1.98 -14.04
N ASP A 302 1.32 0.95 -14.03
CA ASP A 302 0.96 -0.35 -13.46
C ASP A 302 0.77 -0.24 -11.94
N LEU A 303 1.68 0.46 -11.25
CA LEU A 303 1.56 0.70 -9.82
C LEU A 303 0.26 1.46 -9.46
N GLU A 304 -0.13 2.42 -10.29
CA GLU A 304 -1.41 3.10 -10.11
C GLU A 304 -2.61 2.16 -10.32
N ARG A 305 -2.59 1.38 -11.41
CA ARG A 305 -3.69 0.50 -11.78
C ARG A 305 -3.88 -0.65 -10.77
N GLU A 306 -2.80 -1.32 -10.41
CA GLU A 306 -2.85 -2.53 -9.57
C GLU A 306 -3.07 -2.19 -8.08
N PHE A 307 -2.56 -1.05 -7.60
CA PHE A 307 -2.54 -0.72 -6.17
C PHE A 307 -3.29 0.59 -5.81
N GLY A 308 -3.85 1.31 -6.79
CA GLY A 308 -4.54 2.57 -6.55
C GLY A 308 -3.61 3.74 -6.19
N LEU A 309 -2.31 3.64 -6.53
CA LEU A 309 -1.31 4.65 -6.23
C LEU A 309 -1.32 5.77 -7.27
N THR A 310 -2.01 6.88 -7.01
CA THR A 310 -2.02 8.05 -7.91
C THR A 310 -0.62 8.46 -8.35
N GLY A 311 -0.43 8.59 -9.66
CA GLY A 311 0.84 8.89 -10.32
C GLY A 311 1.90 7.79 -10.19
N GLY A 312 1.53 6.60 -9.70
CA GLY A 312 2.41 5.47 -9.38
C GLY A 312 3.26 5.67 -8.11
N ASN A 313 2.91 6.65 -7.27
CA ASN A 313 3.77 7.08 -6.16
C ASN A 313 3.44 6.33 -4.87
N ILE A 314 4.34 5.45 -4.43
CA ILE A 314 4.19 4.61 -3.23
C ILE A 314 4.07 5.42 -1.92
N PHE A 315 4.49 6.69 -1.93
CA PHE A 315 4.34 7.59 -0.79
C PHE A 315 2.98 8.30 -0.80
N HIS A 316 2.13 8.12 -1.83
CA HIS A 316 0.86 8.84 -2.05
C HIS A 316 1.07 10.36 -2.26
N GLY A 317 2.17 10.72 -2.93
CA GLY A 317 2.57 12.11 -3.17
C GLY A 317 4.06 12.30 -2.89
N ALA A 318 4.69 13.19 -3.63
CA ALA A 318 6.08 13.58 -3.47
C ALA A 318 6.39 13.98 -2.03
N MET A 319 7.66 13.84 -1.65
CA MET A 319 8.17 14.17 -0.32
C MET A 319 9.11 15.38 -0.38
N GLY A 320 8.70 16.41 -1.14
CA GLY A 320 9.34 17.72 -1.14
C GLY A 320 9.04 18.52 0.13
N LEU A 321 9.73 19.66 0.32
CA LEU A 321 9.55 20.55 1.47
C LEU A 321 8.10 21.06 1.61
N ASP A 322 7.42 21.18 0.48
CA ASP A 322 6.02 21.59 0.32
C ASP A 322 5.00 20.47 0.62
N SER A 323 5.46 19.23 0.79
CA SER A 323 4.62 18.04 1.02
C SER A 323 5.05 17.21 2.24
N LEU A 324 5.76 17.83 3.18
CA LEU A 324 6.25 17.23 4.43
C LEU A 324 5.72 17.94 5.69
N PHE A 325 5.82 17.26 6.83
CA PHE A 325 5.42 17.78 8.16
C PHE A 325 3.99 18.36 8.15
N LEU A 326 3.86 19.61 8.60
CA LEU A 326 2.60 20.33 8.70
C LEU A 326 1.91 20.57 7.34
N MET A 327 2.64 20.36 6.24
CA MET A 327 2.14 20.49 4.88
C MET A 327 1.57 19.19 4.31
N ARG A 328 1.66 18.05 5.02
CA ARG A 328 1.17 16.74 4.54
C ARG A 328 -0.13 16.30 5.24
N PRO A 329 -1.24 16.02 4.52
CA PRO A 329 -1.37 16.06 3.06
C PRO A 329 -1.44 17.49 2.49
N VAL A 330 -1.99 18.44 3.26
CA VAL A 330 -2.00 19.88 2.94
C VAL A 330 -1.94 20.69 4.24
N LYS A 331 -1.49 21.95 4.13
CA LYS A 331 -1.42 22.89 5.26
C LYS A 331 -2.78 23.02 5.97
N GLY A 332 -2.76 22.96 7.30
CA GLY A 332 -3.96 23.06 8.14
C GLY A 332 -4.73 21.74 8.33
N TRP A 333 -4.40 20.70 7.57
CA TRP A 333 -5.08 19.39 7.63
C TRP A 333 -4.10 18.22 7.85
N SER A 334 -2.93 18.48 8.41
CA SER A 334 -1.90 17.47 8.74
C SER A 334 -2.19 16.67 10.01
N GLY A 335 -3.25 17.02 10.75
CA GLY A 335 -3.67 16.35 11.98
C GLY A 335 -4.60 15.15 11.79
N TYR A 336 -4.52 14.46 10.65
CA TYR A 336 -5.31 13.26 10.26
C TYR A 336 -6.81 13.49 10.04
N ARG A 337 -7.41 14.49 10.71
CA ARG A 337 -8.77 14.99 10.44
C ARG A 337 -8.82 15.68 9.08
N THR A 338 -10.00 15.68 8.49
CA THR A 338 -10.28 16.31 7.20
C THR A 338 -11.38 17.36 7.35
N PRO A 339 -11.66 18.19 6.32
CA PRO A 339 -12.81 19.10 6.34
C PRO A 339 -14.15 18.40 6.59
N LEU A 340 -14.22 17.09 6.30
CA LEU A 340 -15.40 16.29 6.56
C LEU A 340 -15.30 15.61 7.93
N ARG A 341 -16.29 15.89 8.78
CA ARG A 341 -16.37 15.29 10.13
C ARG A 341 -16.54 13.78 9.99
N GLY A 342 -15.75 13.01 10.74
CA GLY A 342 -15.80 11.55 10.67
C GLY A 342 -14.96 10.94 9.55
N LEU A 343 -14.40 11.72 8.62
CA LEU A 343 -13.45 11.23 7.61
C LEU A 343 -12.01 11.55 8.04
N TYR A 344 -11.15 10.55 8.00
CA TYR A 344 -9.74 10.62 8.38
C TYR A 344 -8.84 10.04 7.28
N ILE A 345 -7.61 10.57 7.15
CA ILE A 345 -6.57 9.95 6.31
C ILE A 345 -5.64 9.13 7.20
N CYS A 346 -5.41 7.87 6.83
CA CYS A 346 -4.58 6.93 7.59
C CYS A 346 -3.45 6.28 6.80
N GLY A 347 -3.32 6.59 5.50
CA GLY A 347 -2.28 6.03 4.62
C GLY A 347 -1.04 6.89 4.46
N SER A 348 -0.15 6.50 3.53
CA SER A 348 1.13 7.18 3.22
C SER A 348 1.00 8.67 2.87
N GLY A 349 -0.19 9.09 2.46
CA GLY A 349 -0.51 10.49 2.17
C GLY A 349 -0.65 11.37 3.41
N ALA A 350 -0.71 10.78 4.62
CA ALA A 350 -0.65 11.51 5.88
C ALA A 350 0.78 11.54 6.43
N HIS A 351 1.07 12.54 7.27
CA HIS A 351 2.31 12.60 8.03
C HIS A 351 2.47 11.33 8.91
N PRO A 352 3.67 10.74 9.07
CA PRO A 352 4.99 11.18 8.57
C PRO A 352 5.32 10.89 7.11
N GLY A 353 4.43 10.24 6.35
CA GLY A 353 4.67 9.82 4.98
C GLY A 353 4.60 8.30 4.84
N GLY A 354 4.91 7.80 3.64
CA GLY A 354 4.90 6.37 3.34
C GLY A 354 6.12 5.60 3.84
N GLY A 355 6.20 4.35 3.41
CA GLY A 355 7.12 3.34 3.92
C GLY A 355 6.43 2.38 4.88
N VAL A 356 7.06 1.23 5.14
CA VAL A 356 6.53 0.16 6.00
C VAL A 356 6.69 0.48 7.49
N MET A 357 6.36 1.71 7.90
CA MET A 357 6.52 2.17 9.30
C MET A 357 5.23 2.11 10.11
N GLY A 358 4.06 2.01 9.47
CA GLY A 358 2.74 1.94 10.12
C GLY A 358 2.31 3.20 10.90
N ALA A 359 3.15 4.23 10.97
CA ALA A 359 2.92 5.42 11.76
C ALA A 359 1.68 6.25 11.34
N PRO A 360 1.40 6.49 10.04
CA PRO A 360 0.18 7.21 9.65
C PRO A 360 -1.10 6.54 10.16
N GLY A 361 -1.18 5.22 10.01
CA GLY A 361 -2.33 4.43 10.46
C GLY A 361 -2.50 4.45 11.98
N ARG A 362 -1.40 4.22 12.72
CA ARG A 362 -1.41 4.28 14.19
C ARG A 362 -1.85 5.66 14.70
N ASN A 363 -1.30 6.73 14.14
CA ASN A 363 -1.58 8.08 14.59
C ASN A 363 -3.03 8.49 14.26
N ALA A 364 -3.52 8.14 13.07
CA ALA A 364 -4.93 8.35 12.71
C ALA A 364 -5.87 7.61 13.67
N ALA A 365 -5.57 6.35 14.00
CA ALA A 365 -6.35 5.57 14.96
C ALA A 365 -6.41 6.23 16.35
N HIS A 366 -5.29 6.76 16.87
CA HIS A 366 -5.29 7.50 18.14
C HIS A 366 -6.16 8.76 18.09
N VAL A 367 -6.16 9.47 16.96
CA VAL A 367 -7.01 10.64 16.75
C VAL A 367 -8.49 10.25 16.75
N VAL A 368 -8.84 9.18 16.02
CA VAL A 368 -10.20 8.62 15.99
C VAL A 368 -10.67 8.23 17.39
N LEU A 369 -9.86 7.49 18.15
CA LEU A 369 -10.19 7.08 19.52
C LEU A 369 -10.41 8.28 20.46
N SER A 370 -9.65 9.36 20.28
CA SER A 370 -9.83 10.60 21.04
C SER A 370 -11.16 11.28 20.72
N ASP A 371 -11.56 11.28 19.45
CA ASP A 371 -12.82 11.88 19.01
C ASP A 371 -14.03 11.06 19.47
N ILE A 372 -13.98 9.73 19.36
CA ILE A 372 -15.04 8.83 19.87
C ILE A 372 -15.27 9.06 21.38
N LYS A 373 -14.21 9.15 22.18
CA LYS A 373 -14.32 9.38 23.63
C LYS A 373 -14.98 10.70 23.98
N LYS A 374 -14.88 11.72 23.14
CA LYS A 374 -15.54 13.02 23.34
C LYS A 374 -17.03 12.96 23.01
N THR A 375 -17.45 12.06 22.13
CA THR A 375 -18.86 11.88 21.74
C THR A 375 -19.62 11.00 22.74
N LEU A 376 -18.92 10.16 23.50
CA LEU A 376 -19.49 9.30 24.54
C LEU A 376 -19.62 9.99 25.92
N LYS A 377 -19.09 11.20 26.07
CA LYS A 377 -19.27 12.06 27.25
C LYS A 377 -20.31 13.13 26.92
#